data_AF-A0A5P9Q198-F1
#
_entry.id   AF-A0A5P9Q198-F1
#
_cell.length_a   1.000
_cell.length_b   1.000
_cell.length_c   1.000
_cell.angle_alpha   90.00
_cell.angle_beta   90.00
_cell.angle_gamma   90.00
#
_symmetry.space_group_name_H-M   'P 1'
#
loop_
_entity.id
_entity.type
_entity.pdbx_description
1 polymer ?
#
loop_
_entity_poly.entity_id
_entity_poly.type
_entity_poly.pdbx_seq_one_letter_code
_entity_poly.pdbx_strand_id
1 'polypeptide(L)'
;MNGIEEFGGSANPEDEALLADLDRLMDQLDPPPGDLVERVQFAIALESLDVEVARWVHANALEGVRGGSDEGTITFTVSDLTVMINLTKIGKHHRIDGWLVPAGEHGVEVRVAEHGTTSTTADEGGRFVLDDVPRGTTQIVVYVGTETSRRTVVTPTVVL
;
A
#
# COMPACT_ATOMS: atom_id res chain seq x y z
N MET A 1 -16.60 -1.36 52.69
CA MET A 1 -15.44 -2.26 52.87
C MET A 1 -15.97 -3.67 52.70
N ASN A 2 -15.63 -4.52 51.75
CA ASN A 2 -14.59 -4.63 50.71
C ASN A 2 -15.26 -5.47 49.58
N GLY A 3 -14.77 -5.64 48.36
CA GLY A 3 -13.54 -5.25 47.70
C GLY A 3 -13.78 -5.47 46.21
N ILE A 4 -13.19 -4.60 45.40
CA ILE A 4 -13.21 -4.67 43.94
C ILE A 4 -12.16 -5.71 43.57
N GLU A 5 -12.58 -6.89 43.10
CA GLU A 5 -11.66 -7.88 42.52
C GLU A 5 -11.16 -7.33 41.18
N GLU A 6 -9.89 -6.94 41.16
CA GLU A 6 -9.16 -6.60 39.94
C GLU A 6 -9.02 -7.86 39.06
N PHE A 7 -9.59 -7.84 37.86
CA PHE A 7 -9.29 -8.82 36.80
C PHE A 7 -7.90 -8.54 36.21
N GLY A 8 -6.86 -8.63 37.03
CA GLY A 8 -5.48 -8.72 36.58
C GLY A 8 -5.18 -10.16 36.21
N GLY A 9 -5.58 -10.59 35.01
CA GLY A 9 -5.19 -11.90 34.47
C GLY A 9 -3.69 -11.92 34.23
N SER A 10 -2.91 -12.38 35.21
CA SER A 10 -1.51 -12.74 34.97
C SER A 10 -1.50 -13.84 33.90
N ALA A 11 -0.82 -13.61 32.78
CA ALA A 11 -0.62 -14.65 31.76
C ALA A 11 -0.13 -15.91 32.46
N ASN A 12 -0.87 -17.01 32.33
CA ASN A 12 -0.46 -18.28 32.91
C ASN A 12 0.84 -18.69 32.19
N PRO A 13 1.90 -19.17 32.87
CA PRO A 13 3.12 -19.65 32.22
C PRO A 13 2.88 -20.70 31.12
N GLU A 14 1.77 -21.44 31.20
CA GLU A 14 1.33 -22.36 30.13
C GLU A 14 0.87 -21.62 28.87
N ASP A 15 0.21 -20.47 29.01
CA ASP A 15 -0.21 -19.63 27.88
C ASP A 15 1.01 -18.99 27.21
N GLU A 16 2.01 -18.56 27.99
CA GLU A 16 3.24 -17.98 27.46
C GLU A 16 4.06 -19.01 26.67
N ALA A 17 4.13 -20.26 27.15
CA ALA A 17 4.77 -21.35 26.42
C ALA A 17 4.05 -21.66 25.10
N LEU A 18 2.71 -21.68 25.11
CA LEU A 18 1.92 -21.91 23.91
C LEU A 18 2.09 -20.79 22.88
N LEU A 19 2.08 -19.53 23.33
CA LEU A 19 2.31 -18.38 22.46
C LEU A 19 3.72 -18.40 21.86
N ALA A 20 4.74 -18.77 22.62
CA ALA A 20 6.10 -18.91 22.12
C ALA A 20 6.24 -20.01 21.05
N ASP A 21 5.53 -21.13 21.21
CA ASP A 21 5.52 -22.19 20.20
C ASP A 21 4.75 -21.78 18.93
N LEU A 22 3.67 -21.03 19.08
CA LEU A 22 2.93 -20.45 17.95
C LEU A 22 3.79 -19.43 17.18
N ASP A 23 4.53 -18.59 17.90
CA ASP A 23 5.42 -17.58 17.30
C ASP A 23 6.50 -18.24 16.44
N ARG A 24 7.17 -19.28 16.96
CA ARG A 24 8.16 -20.06 16.19
C ARG A 24 7.56 -20.74 14.96
N LEU A 25 6.30 -21.16 15.04
CA LEU A 25 5.60 -21.76 13.90
C LEU A 25 5.29 -20.69 12.84
N MET A 26 4.85 -19.50 13.25
CA MET A 26 4.59 -18.38 12.35
C MET A 26 5.87 -17.87 11.69
N ASP A 27 6.98 -17.76 12.41
CA ASP A 27 8.30 -17.43 11.84
C ASP A 27 8.73 -18.38 10.71
N GLN A 28 8.29 -19.65 10.76
CA GLN A 28 8.61 -20.64 9.74
C GLN A 28 7.61 -20.65 8.57
N LEU A 29 6.33 -20.41 8.85
CA LEU A 29 5.27 -20.50 7.85
C LEU A 29 5.04 -19.18 7.10
N ASP A 30 5.18 -18.05 7.78
CA ASP A 30 4.96 -16.69 7.25
C ASP A 30 5.99 -15.70 7.85
N PRO A 31 7.29 -15.90 7.59
CA PRO A 31 8.30 -14.94 8.01
C PRO A 31 8.02 -13.56 7.40
N PRO A 32 8.30 -12.47 8.12
CA PRO A 32 8.18 -11.14 7.55
C PRO A 32 9.06 -11.03 6.29
N PRO A 33 8.62 -10.33 5.24
CA PRO A 33 9.43 -10.11 4.04
C PRO A 33 10.79 -9.53 4.42
N GLY A 34 11.87 -10.05 3.81
CA GLY A 34 13.24 -9.65 4.15
C GLY A 34 13.55 -8.17 3.88
N ASP A 35 12.70 -7.50 3.09
CA ASP A 35 12.78 -6.08 2.75
C ASP A 35 11.70 -5.23 3.47
N LEU A 36 11.01 -5.79 4.47
CA LEU A 36 9.93 -5.11 5.18
C LEU A 36 10.42 -3.81 5.84
N VAL A 37 11.62 -3.82 6.41
CA VAL A 37 12.20 -2.64 7.07
C VAL A 37 12.41 -1.52 6.06
N GLU A 38 12.98 -1.82 4.91
CA GLU A 38 13.23 -0.89 3.81
C GLU A 38 11.91 -0.34 3.25
N ARG A 39 10.90 -1.20 3.07
CA ARG A 39 9.55 -0.78 2.63
C ARG A 39 8.89 0.18 3.61
N VAL A 40 9.01 -0.09 4.92
CA VAL A 40 8.46 0.77 5.98
C VAL A 40 9.22 2.10 6.05
N GLN A 41 10.54 2.08 5.97
CA GLN A 41 11.34 3.31 5.91
C GLN A 41 11.00 4.15 4.68
N PHE A 42 10.84 3.52 3.51
CA PHE A 42 10.42 4.18 2.28
C PHE A 42 9.03 4.84 2.41
N ALA A 43 8.11 4.15 3.09
CA ALA A 43 6.77 4.67 3.36
C ALA A 43 6.77 5.84 4.36
N ILE A 44 7.62 5.80 5.38
CA ILE A 44 7.71 6.84 6.43
C ILE A 44 8.54 8.05 5.99
N ALA A 45 9.41 7.91 4.98
CA ALA A 45 10.26 9.00 4.45
C ALA A 45 9.49 10.23 3.90
N LEU A 46 8.16 10.23 3.97
CA LEU A 46 7.30 11.40 3.78
C LEU A 46 7.30 12.27 5.05
N GLU A 47 8.48 12.79 5.44
CA GLU A 47 8.56 13.82 6.48
C GLU A 47 7.81 15.07 6.00
N SER A 48 6.77 15.50 6.74
CA SER A 48 6.03 16.78 6.68
C SER A 48 4.60 16.82 6.11
N LEU A 49 3.96 15.68 5.80
CA LEU A 49 2.60 15.70 5.22
C LEU A 49 1.56 15.13 6.20
N ASP A 50 0.41 15.81 6.31
CA ASP A 50 -0.81 15.27 6.91
C ASP A 50 -1.35 14.20 5.93
N VAL A 51 -0.72 13.03 5.97
CA VAL A 51 -0.92 11.95 5.00
C VAL A 51 -2.01 11.04 5.50
N GLU A 52 -3.01 10.84 4.64
CA GLU A 52 -3.94 9.75 4.84
C GLU A 52 -3.47 8.51 4.09
N VAL A 53 -3.26 7.43 4.84
CA VAL A 53 -2.73 6.17 4.30
C VAL A 53 -3.88 5.33 3.78
N ALA A 54 -3.78 4.93 2.52
CA ALA A 54 -4.77 4.05 1.92
C ALA A 54 -4.79 2.68 2.57
N ARG A 55 -5.99 2.14 2.78
CA ARG A 55 -6.13 0.73 3.07
C ARG A 55 -6.11 -0.05 1.77
N TRP A 56 -5.28 -1.10 1.71
CA TRP A 56 -5.32 -2.09 0.64
C TRP A 56 -6.58 -2.95 0.83
N VAL A 57 -7.47 -2.96 -0.16
CA VAL A 57 -8.76 -3.68 -0.07
C VAL A 57 -8.80 -4.93 -0.94
N HIS A 58 -8.06 -4.98 -2.05
CA HIS A 58 -8.09 -6.14 -2.94
C HIS A 58 -6.86 -6.21 -3.87
N ALA A 59 -6.28 -7.40 -3.99
CA ALA A 59 -5.42 -7.78 -5.11
C ALA A 59 -5.98 -9.07 -5.70
N ASN A 60 -6.64 -8.97 -6.85
CA ASN A 60 -6.88 -10.15 -7.67
C ASN A 60 -5.57 -10.48 -8.37
N ALA A 61 -4.72 -11.27 -7.71
CA ALA A 61 -3.91 -12.21 -8.48
C ALA A 61 -4.93 -13.17 -9.11
N LEU A 62 -4.91 -13.32 -10.44
CA LEU A 62 -5.62 -14.43 -11.08
C LEU A 62 -4.91 -15.73 -10.65
N GLU A 63 -5.19 -16.19 -9.44
CA GLU A 63 -4.78 -17.48 -8.93
C GLU A 63 -5.46 -18.55 -9.77
N GLY A 64 -4.72 -19.12 -10.72
CA GLY A 64 -5.07 -20.40 -11.32
C GLY A 64 -5.26 -20.42 -12.84
N VAL A 65 -4.26 -20.05 -13.64
CA VAL A 65 -4.13 -20.59 -15.01
C VAL A 65 -2.64 -20.76 -15.35
N ARG A 66 -2.25 -21.97 -15.78
CA ARG A 66 -0.97 -22.22 -16.44
C ARG A 66 -0.95 -21.43 -17.76
N GLY A 67 -0.41 -20.21 -17.76
CA GLY A 67 -0.25 -19.38 -18.97
C GLY A 67 -0.27 -17.90 -18.64
N GLY A 68 0.74 -17.15 -19.07
CA GLY A 68 1.02 -15.79 -18.60
C GLY A 68 -0.08 -14.75 -18.87
N SER A 69 -0.67 -14.24 -17.79
CA SER A 69 -1.39 -12.97 -17.76
C SER A 69 -0.78 -12.09 -16.65
N ASP A 70 0.23 -11.29 -17.03
CA ASP A 70 0.98 -10.32 -16.22
C ASP A 70 0.17 -9.00 -16.03
N GLU A 71 -1.14 -9.13 -15.77
CA GLU A 71 -2.09 -8.01 -15.61
C GLU A 71 -2.78 -8.12 -14.24
N GLY A 72 -2.60 -7.12 -13.39
CA GLY A 72 -3.13 -7.09 -12.03
C GLY A 72 -3.80 -5.76 -11.74
N THR A 73 -5.03 -5.80 -11.22
CA THR A 73 -5.74 -4.61 -10.73
C THR A 73 -5.62 -4.53 -9.22
N ILE A 74 -5.18 -3.37 -8.72
CA ILE A 74 -5.05 -3.09 -7.29
C ILE A 74 -5.96 -1.90 -6.95
N THR A 75 -6.75 -2.07 -5.89
CA THR A 75 -7.66 -1.02 -5.39
C THR A 75 -7.26 -0.60 -3.97
N PHE A 76 -7.07 0.70 -3.81
CA PHE A 76 -6.75 1.38 -2.56
C PHE A 76 -7.89 2.33 -2.19
N THR A 77 -8.29 2.38 -0.92
CA THR A 77 -9.34 3.30 -0.45
C THR A 77 -8.92 4.06 0.81
N VAL A 78 -9.22 5.36 0.84
CA VAL A 78 -8.73 6.32 1.84
C VAL A 78 -9.79 7.38 2.11
N SER A 79 -10.49 7.30 3.25
CA SER A 79 -11.72 8.06 3.54
C SER A 79 -12.71 8.05 2.38
N ASP A 80 -12.70 9.10 1.55
CA ASP A 80 -13.58 9.36 0.42
C ASP A 80 -12.89 9.20 -0.95
N LEU A 81 -11.58 8.92 -1.00
CA LEU A 81 -10.82 8.69 -2.22
C LEU A 81 -10.58 7.19 -2.45
N THR A 82 -10.91 6.71 -3.64
CA THR A 82 -10.53 5.39 -4.15
C THR A 82 -9.52 5.57 -5.28
N VAL A 83 -8.38 4.88 -5.17
CA VAL A 83 -7.35 4.81 -6.20
C VAL A 83 -7.35 3.40 -6.74
N MET A 84 -7.62 3.25 -8.03
CA MET A 84 -7.65 1.97 -8.71
C MET A 84 -6.56 1.97 -9.77
N ILE A 85 -5.65 1.01 -9.74
CA ILE A 85 -4.55 0.90 -10.72
C ILE A 85 -4.61 -0.44 -11.43
N ASN A 86 -4.37 -0.41 -12.73
CA ASN A 86 -4.10 -1.57 -13.54
C ASN A 86 -2.65 -1.53 -14.00
N LEU A 87 -1.98 -2.66 -13.82
CA LEU A 87 -0.57 -2.84 -14.13
C LEU A 87 -0.44 -3.67 -15.39
N THR A 88 0.23 -3.12 -16.40
CA THR A 88 0.55 -3.84 -17.62
C THR A 88 2.07 -3.87 -17.79
N LYS A 89 2.65 -5.06 -17.88
CA LYS A 89 4.10 -5.20 -18.10
C LYS A 89 4.49 -4.85 -19.53
N ILE A 90 5.46 -3.94 -19.67
CA ILE A 90 6.09 -3.57 -20.94
C ILE A 90 7.60 -3.85 -20.85
N GLY A 91 8.00 -5.08 -21.17
CA GLY A 91 9.40 -5.51 -21.11
C GLY A 91 9.95 -5.46 -19.68
N LYS A 92 10.90 -4.54 -19.43
CA LYS A 92 11.52 -4.31 -18.10
C LYS A 92 10.77 -3.31 -17.24
N HIS A 93 9.80 -2.60 -17.81
CA HIS A 93 9.03 -1.54 -17.14
C HIS A 93 7.56 -1.96 -17.03
N HIS A 94 6.80 -1.18 -16.28
CA HIS A 94 5.36 -1.31 -16.15
C HIS A 94 4.69 -0.04 -16.63
N ARG A 95 3.60 -0.23 -17.37
CA ARG A 95 2.61 0.81 -17.58
C ARG A 95 1.57 0.72 -16.46
N ILE A 96 1.31 1.85 -15.85
CA ILE A 96 0.27 2.03 -14.83
C ILE A 96 -0.85 2.84 -15.45
N ASP A 97 -2.02 2.24 -15.59
CA ASP A 97 -3.27 2.94 -15.87
C ASP A 97 -4.05 3.05 -14.57
N GLY A 98 -4.32 4.28 -14.12
CA GLY A 98 -4.98 4.53 -12.84
C GLY A 98 -6.26 5.37 -12.97
N TRP A 99 -7.16 5.19 -12.02
CA TRP A 99 -8.40 5.94 -11.87
C TRP A 99 -8.58 6.39 -10.42
N LEU A 100 -9.00 7.64 -10.27
CA LEU A 100 -9.34 8.27 -8.99
C LEU A 100 -10.85 8.47 -8.91
N VAL A 101 -11.42 8.13 -7.77
CA VAL A 101 -12.83 8.40 -7.44
C VAL A 101 -12.87 9.09 -6.08
N PRO A 102 -13.47 10.29 -5.95
CA PRO A 102 -14.17 11.06 -6.98
C PRO A 102 -13.25 11.50 -8.14
N ALA A 103 -13.84 11.66 -9.33
CA ALA A 103 -13.14 12.11 -10.51
C ALA A 103 -12.77 13.59 -10.38
N GLY A 104 -11.60 13.95 -10.91
CA GLY A 104 -11.12 15.33 -10.90
C GLY A 104 -9.64 15.41 -11.27
N GLU A 105 -9.22 16.62 -11.65
CA GLU A 105 -7.83 16.91 -11.93
C GLU A 105 -7.03 16.90 -10.62
N HIS A 106 -6.26 15.83 -10.42
CA HIS A 106 -5.47 15.60 -9.22
C HIS A 106 -4.02 15.33 -9.61
N GLY A 107 -3.08 15.89 -8.85
CA GLY A 107 -1.66 15.59 -9.05
C GLY A 107 -1.37 14.17 -8.57
N VAL A 108 -0.67 13.37 -9.37
CA VAL A 108 -0.28 12.01 -9.03
C VAL A 108 1.23 11.87 -9.13
N GLU A 109 1.84 11.26 -8.14
CA GLU A 109 3.26 11.03 -8.06
C GLU A 109 3.52 9.57 -7.74
N VAL A 110 4.38 8.93 -8.53
CA VAL A 110 4.78 7.53 -8.36
C VAL A 110 6.24 7.50 -7.93
N ARG A 111 6.49 7.04 -6.71
CA ARG A 111 7.81 6.87 -6.13
C ARG A 111 8.22 5.42 -6.29
N VAL A 112 9.38 5.18 -6.88
CA VAL A 112 9.95 3.83 -7.01
C VAL A 112 11.30 3.82 -6.28
N ALA A 113 11.44 2.91 -5.32
CA ALA A 113 12.69 2.76 -4.58
C ALA A 113 13.86 2.54 -5.54
N GLU A 114 15.00 3.16 -5.24
CA GLU A 114 16.23 3.16 -6.07
C GLU A 114 16.13 3.85 -7.44
N HIS A 115 14.93 4.18 -7.93
CA HIS A 115 14.69 4.74 -9.26
C HIS A 115 14.12 6.16 -9.27
N GLY A 116 13.76 6.69 -8.10
CA GLY A 116 13.30 8.08 -7.93
C GLY A 116 11.79 8.23 -8.06
N THR A 117 11.37 9.37 -8.60
CA THR A 117 9.96 9.80 -8.60
C THR A 117 9.54 10.24 -9.99
N THR A 118 8.34 9.82 -10.42
CA THR A 118 7.69 10.28 -11.66
C THR A 118 6.34 10.91 -11.35
N SER A 119 6.09 12.11 -11.84
CA SER A 119 4.82 12.83 -11.65
C SER A 119 3.95 12.82 -12.91
N THR A 120 2.63 12.73 -12.73
CA THR A 120 1.61 12.89 -13.76
C THR A 120 0.39 13.61 -13.17
N THR A 121 -0.59 13.94 -14.00
CA THR A 121 -1.85 14.55 -13.55
C THR A 121 -3.01 13.70 -14.03
N ALA A 122 -3.98 13.44 -13.15
CA ALA A 122 -5.23 12.81 -13.54
C ALA A 122 -6.08 13.79 -14.34
N ASP A 123 -6.79 13.31 -15.35
CA ASP A 123 -7.72 14.13 -16.13
C ASP A 123 -9.01 14.44 -15.36
N GLU A 124 -9.93 15.19 -15.97
CA GLU A 124 -11.26 15.50 -15.40
C GLU A 124 -12.06 14.23 -15.04
N GLY A 125 -11.80 13.12 -15.72
CA GLY A 125 -12.37 11.80 -15.42
C GLY A 125 -11.66 11.05 -14.29
N GLY A 126 -10.65 11.65 -13.67
CA GLY A 126 -9.81 11.04 -12.63
C GLY A 126 -8.83 10.00 -13.17
N ARG A 127 -8.67 9.87 -14.49
CA ARG A 127 -7.75 8.88 -15.09
C ARG A 127 -6.35 9.45 -15.21
N PHE A 128 -5.35 8.66 -14.85
CA PHE A 128 -3.94 8.96 -15.09
C PHE A 128 -3.23 7.77 -15.73
N VAL A 129 -2.16 8.03 -16.48
CA VAL A 129 -1.35 6.99 -17.12
C VAL A 129 0.13 7.30 -16.93
N LEU A 130 0.93 6.29 -16.63
CA LEU A 130 2.38 6.33 -16.69
C LEU A 130 2.87 5.14 -17.51
N ASP A 131 3.55 5.39 -18.63
CA ASP A 131 3.96 4.32 -19.56
C ASP A 131 5.30 3.65 -19.22
N ASP A 132 6.12 4.28 -18.38
CA ASP A 132 7.52 3.87 -18.13
C ASP A 132 7.87 3.86 -16.65
N VAL A 133 7.21 3.01 -15.86
CA VAL A 133 7.50 2.85 -14.43
C VAL A 133 8.50 1.70 -14.23
N PRO A 134 9.69 1.97 -13.66
CA PRO A 134 10.64 0.92 -13.33
C PRO A 134 10.06 -0.09 -12.35
N ARG A 135 10.59 -1.32 -12.39
CA ARG A 135 10.24 -2.37 -11.42
C ARG A 135 10.78 -2.05 -10.04
N GLY A 136 10.05 -2.51 -9.03
CA GLY A 136 10.47 -2.42 -7.65
C GLY A 136 9.40 -1.92 -6.71
N THR A 137 9.86 -1.62 -5.50
CA THR A 137 9.06 -1.12 -4.39
C THR A 137 8.49 0.26 -4.75
N THR A 138 7.20 0.28 -5.06
CA THR A 138 6.48 1.43 -5.62
C THR A 138 5.45 1.95 -4.63
N GLN A 139 5.34 3.26 -4.54
CA GLN A 139 4.34 3.97 -3.75
C GLN A 139 3.71 5.07 -4.58
N ILE A 140 2.39 5.22 -4.48
CA ILE A 140 1.64 6.24 -5.19
C ILE A 140 1.20 7.30 -4.19
N VAL A 141 1.44 8.56 -4.53
CA VAL A 141 1.06 9.75 -3.79
C VAL A 141 0.08 10.54 -4.65
N VAL A 142 -1.11 10.81 -4.13
CA VAL A 142 -2.15 11.58 -4.80
C VAL A 142 -2.38 12.87 -4.03
N TYR A 143 -2.31 13.98 -4.74
CA TYR A 143 -2.59 15.31 -4.21
C TYR A 143 -4.01 15.71 -4.60
N VAL A 144 -4.90 15.73 -3.63
CA VAL A 144 -6.33 16.02 -3.80
C VAL A 144 -6.64 17.41 -3.26
N GLY A 145 -7.46 18.18 -3.99
CA GLY A 145 -7.92 19.51 -3.57
C GLY A 145 -7.18 20.67 -4.23
N THR A 146 -7.46 21.89 -3.78
CA THR A 146 -6.93 23.14 -4.35
C THR A 146 -5.72 23.64 -3.56
N GLU A 147 -5.01 24.65 -4.06
CA GLU A 147 -3.87 25.24 -3.33
C GLU A 147 -4.21 25.70 -1.91
N THR A 148 -5.47 26.03 -1.64
CA THR A 148 -5.97 26.47 -0.33
C THR A 148 -6.38 25.33 0.60
N SER A 149 -6.57 24.12 0.08
CA SER A 149 -6.98 22.92 0.85
C SER A 149 -6.50 21.66 0.13
N ARG A 150 -5.19 21.39 0.23
CA ARG A 150 -4.53 20.25 -0.41
C ARG A 150 -4.36 19.13 0.60
N ARG A 151 -5.02 18.00 0.36
CA ARG A 151 -4.84 16.75 1.09
C ARG A 151 -3.90 15.84 0.30
N THR A 152 -3.02 15.14 1.00
CA THR A 152 -2.11 14.18 0.39
C THR A 152 -2.49 12.77 0.82
N VAL A 153 -2.83 11.95 -0.17
CA VAL A 153 -3.21 10.57 0.01
C VAL A 153 -2.08 9.68 -0.48
N VAL A 154 -1.67 8.71 0.32
CA VAL A 154 -0.52 7.86 -0.01
C VAL A 154 -0.94 6.40 0.08
N THR A 155 -0.62 5.63 -0.97
CA THR A 155 -0.86 4.20 -0.96
C THR A 155 0.20 3.47 -0.14
N PRO A 156 -0.12 2.31 0.45
CA PRO A 156 0.88 1.37 0.91
C PRO A 156 1.86 1.04 -0.20
N THR A 157 3.06 0.67 0.20
CA THR A 157 4.12 0.28 -0.71
C THR A 157 3.81 -1.10 -1.30
N VAL A 158 3.87 -1.22 -2.63
CA VAL A 158 3.65 -2.47 -3.37
C VAL A 158 4.86 -2.79 -4.22
N VAL A 159 5.16 -4.07 -4.42
CA VAL A 159 6.25 -4.49 -5.32
C VAL A 159 5.68 -4.78 -6.69
N LEU A 160 6.21 -4.12 -7.72
CA LEU A 160 5.83 -4.24 -9.14
C LEU A 160 6.92 -4.94 -9.96
#